data_AF-A0A9D5MZ37-F1
#
_entry.id   AF-A0A9D5MZ37-F1
#
_cell.length_a   1.000
_cell.length_b   1.000
_cell.length_c   1.000
_cell.angle_alpha   90.00
_cell.angle_beta   90.00
_cell.angle_gamma   90.00
#
_symmetry.space_group_name_H-M   'P 1'
#
loop_
_entity.id
_entity.type
_entity.pdbx_description
1 polymer ?
#
loop_
_entity_poly.entity_id
_entity_poly.type
_entity_poly.pdbx_seq_one_letter_code
_entity_poly.pdbx_strand_id
1 'polypeptide(L)'
;MKGRQQVKKNNLILRILVAIAGLMISGVGVGIFLYSQLGVDPASVLELGLGNVFHVSYGTASALTNIVILVIVFIVDKSYINLSSLLAIFGIGYTADFMKSILDSVIKGELNLFVRIIMILIGCLIMAVGIATYIRADLGVGAIDLVSEIISNKLKFSYRITRVVCDITFVVVGYFLGGIVGVGTVVAAFMTGPAVQFVRPHVYKVTDKILKIEKE
;
A
#
# COMPACT_ATOMS: atom_id res chain seq x y z
N MET A 1 -9.22 31.87 13.77
CA MET A 1 -8.99 30.46 14.17
C MET A 1 -10.20 29.53 14.00
N LYS A 2 -11.46 30.00 14.11
CA LYS A 2 -12.66 29.17 13.86
C LYS A 2 -12.87 28.75 12.38
N GLY A 3 -12.42 29.57 11.41
CA GLY A 3 -12.55 29.28 9.97
C GLY A 3 -11.74 28.07 9.45
N ARG A 4 -10.53 27.82 10.00
CA ARG A 4 -9.69 26.66 9.60
C ARG A 4 -10.23 25.31 10.07
N GLN A 5 -11.07 25.28 11.11
CA GLN A 5 -11.73 24.05 11.57
C GLN A 5 -13.02 23.74 10.79
N GLN A 6 -13.71 24.75 10.24
CA GLN A 6 -14.93 24.57 9.46
C GLN A 6 -14.66 23.95 8.07
N VAL A 7 -13.56 24.34 7.41
CA VAL A 7 -13.13 23.79 6.11
C VAL A 7 -12.76 22.29 6.20
N LYS A 8 -12.27 21.82 7.35
CA LYS A 8 -11.90 20.41 7.58
C LYS A 8 -13.10 19.46 7.62
N LYS A 9 -14.30 19.91 8.02
CA LYS A 9 -15.46 19.03 8.26
C LYS A 9 -16.30 18.79 7.00
N ASN A 10 -16.45 19.81 6.14
CA ASN A 10 -17.26 19.71 4.91
C ASN A 10 -16.64 18.85 3.79
N ASN A 11 -15.37 18.47 3.90
CA ASN A 11 -14.67 17.65 2.91
C ASN A 11 -14.32 16.23 3.41
N LEU A 12 -14.82 15.79 4.58
CA LEU A 12 -14.45 14.49 5.14
C LEU A 12 -14.88 13.33 4.24
N ILE A 13 -16.13 13.33 3.77
CA ILE A 13 -16.65 12.29 2.85
C ILE A 13 -15.79 12.22 1.58
N LEU A 14 -15.44 13.38 1.03
CA LEU A 14 -14.63 13.45 -0.18
C LEU A 14 -13.21 12.93 0.04
N ARG A 15 -12.61 13.23 1.20
CA ARG A 15 -11.31 12.67 1.60
C ARG A 15 -11.38 11.16 1.77
N ILE A 16 -12.47 10.64 2.34
CA ILE A 16 -12.69 9.20 2.46
C ILE A 16 -12.77 8.56 1.08
N LEU A 17 -13.55 9.14 0.16
CA LEU A 17 -13.66 8.64 -1.21
C LEU A 17 -12.31 8.67 -1.94
N VAL A 18 -11.53 9.75 -1.78
CA VAL A 18 -10.17 9.86 -2.35
C VAL A 18 -9.23 8.83 -1.74
N ALA A 19 -9.30 8.60 -0.42
CA ALA A 19 -8.49 7.58 0.24
C ALA A 19 -8.84 6.17 -0.25
N ILE A 20 -10.14 5.83 -0.32
CA ILE A 20 -10.62 4.56 -0.87
C ILE A 20 -10.13 4.39 -2.30
N ALA A 21 -10.28 5.40 -3.16
CA ALA A 21 -9.79 5.36 -4.53
C ALA A 21 -8.27 5.15 -4.58
N GLY A 22 -7.48 5.85 -3.76
CA GLY A 22 -6.04 5.66 -3.70
C GLY A 22 -5.63 4.27 -3.21
N LEU A 23 -6.33 3.72 -2.22
CA LEU A 23 -6.11 2.35 -1.72
C LEU A 23 -6.45 1.31 -2.80
N MET A 24 -7.57 1.48 -3.51
CA MET A 24 -7.95 0.60 -4.62
C MET A 24 -6.94 0.67 -5.77
N ILE A 25 -6.51 1.87 -6.18
CA ILE A 25 -5.46 2.05 -7.20
C ILE A 25 -4.17 1.36 -6.76
N SER A 26 -3.80 1.46 -5.48
CA SER A 26 -2.64 0.76 -4.92
C SER A 26 -2.80 -0.76 -5.06
N GLY A 27 -3.98 -1.29 -4.70
CA GLY A 27 -4.31 -2.70 -4.85
C GLY A 27 -4.28 -3.19 -6.30
N VAL A 28 -4.67 -2.38 -7.29
CA VAL A 28 -4.50 -2.71 -8.71
C VAL A 28 -3.03 -2.95 -9.04
N GLY A 29 -2.14 -2.07 -8.58
CA GLY A 29 -0.70 -2.23 -8.76
C GLY A 29 -0.20 -3.55 -8.15
N VAL A 30 -0.58 -3.83 -6.90
CA VAL A 30 -0.23 -5.08 -6.20
C VAL A 30 -0.78 -6.31 -6.93
N GLY A 31 -2.01 -6.27 -7.46
CA GLY A 31 -2.59 -7.36 -8.23
C GLY A 31 -1.79 -7.68 -9.51
N ILE A 32 -1.26 -6.66 -10.17
CA ILE A 32 -0.35 -6.82 -11.32
C ILE A 32 0.97 -7.48 -10.90
N PHE A 33 1.54 -7.09 -9.74
CA PHE A 33 2.71 -7.74 -9.17
C PHE A 33 2.46 -9.23 -8.91
N LEU A 34 1.36 -9.55 -8.22
CA LEU A 34 0.96 -10.94 -7.92
C LEU A 34 0.79 -11.78 -9.18
N TYR A 35 0.19 -11.21 -10.22
CA TYR A 35 0.00 -11.90 -11.50
C TYR A 35 1.32 -12.10 -12.27
N SER A 36 2.29 -11.19 -12.13
CA SER A 36 3.58 -11.27 -12.84
C SER A 36 4.44 -12.46 -12.41
N GLN A 37 4.22 -13.00 -11.20
CA GLN A 37 5.00 -14.11 -10.61
C GLN A 37 6.52 -13.88 -10.58
N LEU A 38 6.97 -12.62 -10.61
CA LEU A 38 8.38 -12.23 -10.55
C LEU A 38 8.77 -11.63 -9.19
N GLY A 39 7.90 -11.76 -8.18
CA GLY A 39 8.04 -11.16 -6.87
C GLY A 39 7.09 -9.98 -6.67
N VAL A 40 6.82 -9.67 -5.40
CA VAL A 40 5.92 -8.59 -4.96
C VAL A 40 6.66 -7.62 -4.03
N ASP A 41 6.05 -6.49 -3.67
CA ASP A 41 6.66 -5.54 -2.73
C ASP A 41 6.85 -6.13 -1.32
N PRO A 42 7.76 -5.58 -0.50
CA PRO A 42 8.13 -6.14 0.81
C PRO A 42 6.98 -6.51 1.74
N ALA A 43 5.97 -5.64 1.85
CA ALA A 43 4.80 -5.89 2.69
C ALA A 43 3.97 -7.05 2.13
N SER A 44 3.74 -7.05 0.82
CA SER A 44 3.04 -8.12 0.13
C SER A 44 3.77 -9.47 0.21
N VAL A 45 5.10 -9.51 0.33
CA VAL A 45 5.85 -10.77 0.52
C VAL A 45 5.44 -11.44 1.84
N LEU A 46 5.33 -10.66 2.92
CA LEU A 46 4.87 -11.15 4.22
C LEU A 46 3.41 -11.64 4.14
N GLU A 47 2.52 -10.79 3.62
CA GLU A 47 1.10 -11.12 3.52
C GLU A 47 0.83 -12.33 2.63
N LEU A 48 1.56 -12.47 1.52
CA LEU A 48 1.48 -13.63 0.64
C LEU A 48 2.00 -14.89 1.32
N GLY A 49 3.12 -14.80 2.06
CA GLY A 49 3.63 -15.92 2.86
C GLY A 49 2.63 -16.38 3.93
N LEU A 50 2.02 -15.44 4.65
CA LEU A 50 0.95 -15.76 5.61
C LEU A 50 -0.25 -16.40 4.92
N GLY A 51 -0.66 -15.91 3.74
CA GLY A 51 -1.72 -16.51 2.93
C GLY A 51 -1.43 -17.97 2.57
N ASN A 52 -0.18 -18.28 2.20
CA ASN A 52 0.26 -19.63 1.87
C ASN A 52 0.23 -20.57 3.09
N VAL A 53 0.61 -20.08 4.27
CA VAL A 53 0.58 -20.87 5.53
C VAL A 53 -0.84 -21.11 6.04
N PHE A 54 -1.69 -20.09 6.01
CA PHE A 54 -3.08 -20.20 6.48
C PHE A 54 -4.05 -20.75 5.44
N HIS A 55 -3.58 -21.00 4.21
CA HIS A 55 -4.38 -21.44 3.07
C HIS A 55 -5.57 -20.51 2.77
N VAL A 56 -5.33 -19.20 2.83
CA VAL A 56 -6.32 -18.16 2.52
C VAL A 56 -5.87 -17.31 1.34
N SER A 57 -6.78 -16.52 0.75
CA SER A 57 -6.40 -15.60 -0.33
C SER A 57 -5.42 -14.53 0.16
N TYR A 58 -4.65 -13.94 -0.77
CA TYR A 58 -3.74 -12.84 -0.45
C TYR A 58 -4.49 -11.68 0.22
N GLY A 59 -5.67 -11.31 -0.31
CA GLY A 59 -6.48 -10.24 0.27
C GLY A 59 -6.95 -10.54 1.70
N THR A 60 -7.28 -11.80 2.00
CA THR A 60 -7.65 -12.23 3.35
C THR A 60 -6.45 -12.19 4.30
N ALA A 61 -5.28 -12.63 3.83
CA ALA A 61 -4.05 -12.56 4.61
C ALA A 61 -3.61 -11.12 4.90
N SER A 62 -3.74 -10.22 3.92
CA SER A 62 -3.50 -8.78 4.09
C SER A 62 -4.47 -8.17 5.11
N ALA A 63 -5.76 -8.50 5.01
CA ALA A 63 -6.76 -8.02 5.97
C ALA A 63 -6.44 -8.48 7.41
N LEU A 64 -6.11 -9.76 7.60
CA LEU A 64 -5.72 -10.30 8.89
C LEU A 64 -4.44 -9.64 9.43
N THR A 65 -3.44 -9.45 8.58
CA THR A 65 -2.18 -8.79 8.94
C THR A 65 -2.44 -7.35 9.41
N ASN A 66 -3.24 -6.59 8.66
CA ASN A 66 -3.61 -5.23 9.03
C ASN A 66 -4.43 -5.18 10.34
N ILE A 67 -5.34 -6.14 10.58
CA ILE A 67 -6.07 -6.26 11.85
C ILE A 67 -5.09 -6.50 13.01
N VAL A 68 -4.18 -7.46 12.87
CA VAL A 68 -3.18 -7.78 13.90
C VAL A 68 -2.31 -6.57 14.21
N ILE A 69 -1.82 -5.89 13.16
CA ILE A 69 -1.03 -4.66 13.33
C ILE A 69 -1.85 -3.61 14.08
N LEU A 70 -3.10 -3.35 13.70
CA LEU A 70 -3.95 -2.38 14.39
C LEU A 70 -4.24 -2.74 15.85
N VAL A 71 -4.38 -4.03 16.17
CA VAL A 71 -4.51 -4.48 17.57
C VAL A 71 -3.23 -4.19 18.36
N ILE A 72 -2.06 -4.46 17.77
CA ILE A 72 -0.77 -4.13 18.40
C ILE A 72 -0.65 -2.61 18.58
N VAL A 73 -0.98 -1.82 17.56
CA VAL A 73 -0.97 -0.35 17.64
C VAL A 73 -1.96 0.14 18.69
N PHE A 74 -3.14 -0.45 18.81
CA PHE A 74 -4.12 -0.09 19.83
C PHE A 74 -3.57 -0.25 21.25
N ILE A 75 -2.83 -1.34 21.51
CA ILE A 75 -2.20 -1.62 22.80
C ILE A 75 -1.01 -0.70 23.05
N VAL A 76 -0.19 -0.44 22.02
CA VAL A 76 1.06 0.32 22.13
C VAL A 76 0.81 1.84 22.20
N ASP A 77 0.00 2.36 21.28
CA ASP A 77 -0.38 3.77 21.20
C ASP A 77 -1.55 3.97 20.21
N LYS A 78 -2.78 4.02 20.73
CA LYS A 78 -3.99 4.21 19.93
C LYS A 78 -4.04 5.52 19.13
N SER A 79 -3.19 6.51 19.44
CA SER A 79 -3.18 7.80 18.73
C SER A 79 -2.76 7.70 17.26
N TYR A 80 -2.08 6.61 16.89
CA TYR A 80 -1.67 6.31 15.52
C TYR A 80 -2.80 5.74 14.65
N ILE A 81 -3.85 5.19 15.27
CA ILE A 81 -4.98 4.60 14.54
C ILE A 81 -5.79 5.73 13.89
N ASN A 82 -5.91 5.64 12.57
CA ASN A 82 -6.52 6.66 11.75
C ASN A 82 -7.50 6.03 10.75
N LEU A 83 -8.21 6.87 9.99
CA LEU A 83 -9.25 6.37 9.10
C LEU A 83 -8.64 5.64 7.89
N SER A 84 -7.50 6.10 7.36
CA SER A 84 -6.80 5.39 6.29
C SER A 84 -6.37 3.99 6.72
N SER A 85 -5.87 3.82 7.95
CA SER A 85 -5.41 2.53 8.45
C SER A 85 -6.55 1.51 8.59
N LEU A 86 -7.75 1.98 8.93
CA LEU A 86 -8.97 1.14 8.95
C LEU A 86 -9.44 0.78 7.54
N LEU A 87 -9.43 1.74 6.62
CA LEU A 87 -9.80 1.50 5.22
C LEU A 87 -8.81 0.55 4.53
N ALA A 88 -7.54 0.60 4.88
CA ALA A 88 -6.49 -0.24 4.32
C ALA A 88 -6.72 -1.74 4.57
N ILE A 89 -7.42 -2.12 5.65
CA ILE A 89 -7.78 -3.52 5.97
C ILE A 89 -8.47 -4.18 4.78
N PHE A 90 -9.39 -3.46 4.12
CA PHE A 90 -10.19 -4.00 3.03
C PHE A 90 -9.81 -3.43 1.65
N GLY A 91 -9.08 -2.31 1.61
CA GLY A 91 -8.82 -1.57 0.38
C GLY A 91 -7.82 -2.25 -0.55
N ILE A 92 -6.59 -2.48 -0.08
CA ILE A 92 -5.48 -2.90 -0.95
C ILE A 92 -5.60 -4.39 -1.29
N GLY A 93 -5.68 -5.26 -0.27
CA GLY A 93 -5.64 -6.71 -0.42
C GLY A 93 -6.73 -7.28 -1.34
N TYR A 94 -8.00 -6.96 -1.07
CA TYR A 94 -9.11 -7.46 -1.90
C TYR A 94 -9.13 -6.88 -3.31
N THR A 95 -8.68 -5.63 -3.48
CA THR A 95 -8.53 -5.07 -4.83
C THR A 95 -7.42 -5.78 -5.61
N ALA A 96 -6.34 -6.19 -4.94
CA ALA A 96 -5.27 -6.96 -5.55
C ALA A 96 -5.74 -8.36 -5.99
N ASP A 97 -6.48 -9.08 -5.13
CA ASP A 97 -7.12 -10.37 -5.47
C ASP A 97 -8.04 -10.21 -6.70
N PHE A 98 -8.88 -9.18 -6.69
CA PHE A 98 -9.79 -8.90 -7.79
C PHE A 98 -9.06 -8.60 -9.10
N MET A 99 -8.05 -7.72 -9.05
CA MET A 99 -7.26 -7.38 -10.23
C MET A 99 -6.50 -8.60 -10.78
N LYS A 100 -5.90 -9.41 -9.90
CA LYS A 100 -5.26 -10.67 -10.29
C LYS A 100 -6.27 -11.60 -10.99
N SER A 101 -7.47 -11.75 -10.43
CA SER A 101 -8.53 -12.57 -11.03
C SER A 101 -8.96 -12.07 -12.41
N ILE A 102 -8.99 -10.76 -12.64
CA ILE A 102 -9.26 -10.19 -13.97
C ILE A 102 -8.13 -10.57 -14.93
N LEU A 103 -6.88 -10.40 -14.53
CA LEU A 103 -5.72 -10.75 -15.37
C LEU A 103 -5.68 -12.24 -15.71
N ASP A 104 -5.96 -13.11 -14.73
CA ASP A 104 -6.10 -14.56 -14.92
C ASP A 104 -7.20 -14.91 -15.95
N SER A 105 -8.28 -14.12 -16.00
CA SER A 105 -9.40 -14.36 -16.92
C SER A 105 -9.14 -13.83 -18.35
N VAL A 106 -8.45 -12.69 -18.46
CA VAL A 106 -8.22 -11.98 -19.72
C VAL A 106 -7.00 -12.52 -20.46
N ILE A 107 -5.91 -12.78 -19.73
CA ILE A 107 -4.64 -13.20 -20.32
C ILE A 107 -4.50 -14.71 -20.14
N LYS A 108 -4.57 -15.43 -21.26
CA LYS A 108 -4.44 -16.89 -21.31
C LYS A 108 -3.09 -17.30 -21.87
N GLY A 109 -2.43 -18.25 -21.22
CA GLY A 109 -1.13 -18.79 -21.65
C GLY A 109 0.05 -18.28 -20.82
N GLU A 110 1.25 -18.78 -21.13
CA GLU A 110 2.47 -18.39 -20.43
C GLU A 110 2.94 -17.00 -20.85
N LEU A 111 3.18 -16.14 -19.87
CA LEU A 111 3.79 -14.83 -20.12
C LEU A 111 5.30 -15.00 -20.33
N ASN A 112 5.81 -14.47 -21.45
CA ASN A 112 7.25 -14.29 -21.61
C ASN A 112 7.80 -13.31 -20.55
N LEU A 113 9.03 -13.53 -20.13
CA LEU A 113 9.76 -12.73 -19.14
C LEU A 113 9.69 -11.23 -19.43
N PHE A 114 9.81 -10.83 -20.69
CA PHE A 114 9.73 -9.42 -21.09
C PHE A 114 8.39 -8.76 -20.71
N VAL A 115 7.27 -9.48 -20.90
CA VAL A 115 5.94 -8.99 -20.53
C VAL A 115 5.84 -8.87 -19.02
N ARG A 116 6.31 -9.89 -18.28
CA ARG A 116 6.28 -9.87 -16.80
C ARG A 116 7.09 -8.70 -16.21
N ILE A 117 8.22 -8.34 -16.81
CA ILE A 117 9.02 -7.17 -16.41
C ILE A 117 8.24 -5.87 -16.66
N ILE A 118 7.61 -5.72 -17.83
CA ILE A 118 6.75 -4.56 -18.13
C ILE A 118 5.61 -4.47 -17.11
N MET A 119 4.99 -5.60 -16.75
CA MET A 119 3.94 -5.65 -15.74
C MET A 119 4.43 -5.16 -14.38
N ILE A 120 5.63 -5.55 -13.92
CA ILE A 120 6.22 -5.00 -12.69
C ILE A 120 6.37 -3.48 -12.76
N LEU A 121 6.90 -2.95 -13.87
CA LEU A 121 7.14 -1.50 -14.00
C LEU A 121 5.81 -0.72 -13.98
N ILE A 122 4.80 -1.21 -14.69
CA ILE A 122 3.46 -0.63 -14.72
C ILE A 122 2.80 -0.75 -13.33
N GLY A 123 2.87 -1.94 -12.71
CA GLY A 123 2.34 -2.20 -11.38
C GLY A 123 2.97 -1.26 -10.34
N CYS A 124 4.27 -1.04 -10.41
CA CYS A 124 5.00 -0.11 -9.55
C CYS A 124 4.52 1.34 -9.71
N LEU A 125 4.31 1.79 -10.95
CA LEU A 125 3.82 3.15 -11.22
C LEU A 125 2.38 3.33 -10.76
N ILE A 126 1.50 2.36 -11.03
CA ILE A 126 0.11 2.39 -10.59
C ILE A 126 0.03 2.40 -9.07
N MET A 127 0.80 1.53 -8.42
CA MET A 127 0.91 1.49 -6.96
C MET A 127 1.39 2.83 -6.40
N ALA A 128 2.41 3.45 -7.01
CA ALA A 128 2.91 4.75 -6.59
C ALA A 128 1.85 5.87 -6.72
N VAL A 129 1.04 5.86 -7.78
CA VAL A 129 -0.09 6.80 -7.95
C VAL A 129 -1.12 6.60 -6.85
N GLY A 130 -1.47 5.35 -6.54
CA GLY A 130 -2.40 5.01 -5.46
C GLY A 130 -1.90 5.49 -4.09
N ILE A 131 -0.63 5.21 -3.78
CA ILE A 131 0.03 5.65 -2.54
C ILE A 131 0.00 7.18 -2.42
N ALA A 132 0.41 7.89 -3.46
CA ALA A 132 0.37 9.36 -3.46
C ALA A 132 -1.07 9.87 -3.25
N THR A 133 -2.06 9.22 -3.86
CA THR A 133 -3.48 9.63 -3.78
C THR A 133 -4.04 9.49 -2.36
N TYR A 134 -3.89 8.31 -1.72
CA TYR A 134 -4.47 8.12 -0.39
C TYR A 134 -3.71 8.92 0.68
N ILE A 135 -2.38 9.10 0.55
CA ILE A 135 -1.61 9.98 1.43
C ILE A 135 -2.14 11.41 1.32
N ARG A 136 -2.46 11.88 0.10
CA ARG A 136 -2.95 13.24 -0.11
C ARG A 136 -4.34 13.50 0.49
N ALA A 137 -5.13 12.44 0.70
CA ALA A 137 -6.41 12.52 1.41
C ALA A 137 -6.25 12.96 2.88
N ASP A 138 -5.03 12.96 3.42
CA ASP A 138 -4.70 13.46 4.77
C ASP A 138 -5.49 12.74 5.88
N LEU A 139 -5.91 11.49 5.64
CA LEU A 139 -6.66 10.66 6.61
C LEU A 139 -5.75 9.76 7.46
N GLY A 140 -4.43 9.94 7.34
CA GLY A 140 -3.38 9.11 7.93
C GLY A 140 -2.80 8.11 6.93
N VAL A 141 -2.04 7.14 7.43
CA VAL A 141 -1.31 6.12 6.64
C VAL A 141 -1.94 4.72 6.77
N GLY A 142 -1.58 3.80 5.88
CA GLY A 142 -2.04 2.41 5.92
C GLY A 142 -1.57 1.67 7.18
N ALA A 143 -2.30 0.63 7.59
CA ALA A 143 -2.00 -0.09 8.83
C ALA A 143 -0.58 -0.69 8.82
N ILE A 144 -0.16 -1.34 7.74
CA ILE A 144 1.21 -1.87 7.63
C ILE A 144 2.31 -0.79 7.69
N ASP A 145 2.01 0.41 7.19
CA ASP A 145 2.95 1.54 7.23
C ASP A 145 3.14 2.09 8.65
N LEU A 146 2.13 1.94 9.53
CA LEU A 146 2.21 2.35 10.92
C LEU A 146 3.33 1.63 11.69
N VAL A 147 3.70 0.41 11.29
CA VAL A 147 4.79 -0.34 11.95
C VAL A 147 6.09 0.46 11.89
N SER A 148 6.45 0.95 10.71
CA SER A 148 7.67 1.73 10.52
C SER A 148 7.59 3.11 11.18
N GLU A 149 6.41 3.73 11.18
CA GLU A 149 6.18 5.03 11.80
C GLU A 149 6.32 4.97 13.33
N ILE A 150 5.68 3.99 13.96
CA ILE A 150 5.70 3.83 15.42
C ILE A 150 7.09 3.48 15.92
N ILE A 151 7.79 2.55 15.24
CA ILE A 151 9.16 2.19 15.61
C ILE A 151 10.08 3.41 15.49
N SER A 152 9.98 4.17 14.39
CA SER A 152 10.81 5.36 14.16
C SER A 152 10.57 6.41 15.24
N ASN A 153 9.31 6.69 15.57
CA ASN A 153 8.96 7.71 16.55
C ASN A 153 9.34 7.31 17.99
N LYS A 154 9.12 6.05 18.39
CA LYS A 154 9.43 5.59 19.76
C LYS A 154 10.91 5.37 19.99
N LEU A 155 11.65 4.86 18.99
CA LEU A 155 13.09 4.64 19.10
C LEU A 155 13.93 5.87 18.70
N LYS A 156 13.29 6.96 18.23
CA LYS A 156 13.95 8.19 17.75
C LYS A 156 14.98 7.95 16.63
N PHE A 157 14.78 6.88 15.85
CA PHE A 157 15.57 6.62 14.65
C PHE A 157 14.98 7.31 13.42
N SER A 158 15.79 7.47 12.38
CA SER A 158 15.33 7.99 11.09
C SER A 158 14.23 7.07 10.51
N TYR A 159 13.12 7.67 10.08
CA TYR A 159 12.03 6.96 9.42
C TYR A 159 12.51 6.13 8.22
N ARG A 160 13.45 6.69 7.42
CA ARG A 160 14.00 6.01 6.25
C ARG A 160 14.71 4.71 6.64
N ILE A 161 15.55 4.74 7.68
CA ILE A 161 16.29 3.56 8.14
C ILE A 161 15.31 2.53 8.71
N THR A 162 14.38 2.99 9.55
CA THR A 162 13.38 2.12 10.18
C THR A 162 12.54 1.41 9.12
N ARG A 163 12.08 2.13 8.09
CA ARG A 163 11.31 1.56 7.00
C ARG A 163 12.09 0.46 6.26
N VAL A 164 13.35 0.71 5.92
CA VAL A 164 14.19 -0.28 5.24
C VAL A 164 14.37 -1.54 6.09
N VAL A 165 14.61 -1.39 7.40
CA VAL A 165 14.76 -2.53 8.31
C VAL A 165 13.45 -3.32 8.43
N CYS A 166 12.31 -2.65 8.55
CA CYS A 166 10.99 -3.29 8.54
C CYS A 166 10.73 -4.04 7.22
N ASP A 167 11.00 -3.41 6.08
CA ASP A 167 10.81 -4.01 4.75
C ASP A 167 11.71 -5.24 4.56
N ILE A 168 12.97 -5.19 4.99
CA ILE A 168 13.87 -6.36 5.00
C ILE A 168 13.29 -7.47 5.88
N THR A 169 12.79 -7.12 7.07
CA THR A 169 12.19 -8.09 8.00
C THR A 169 10.96 -8.75 7.38
N PHE A 170 10.08 -7.98 6.73
CA PHE A 170 8.90 -8.49 6.04
C PHE A 170 9.27 -9.43 4.89
N VAL A 171 10.28 -9.07 4.08
CA VAL A 171 10.78 -9.92 2.99
C VAL A 171 11.36 -11.22 3.54
N VAL A 172 12.21 -11.16 4.57
CA VAL A 172 12.85 -12.35 5.15
C VAL A 172 11.80 -13.30 5.74
N VAL A 173 10.92 -12.78 6.60
CA VAL A 173 9.87 -13.59 7.24
C VAL A 173 8.92 -14.14 6.19
N GLY A 174 8.43 -13.29 5.28
CA GLY A 174 7.51 -13.70 4.22
C GLY A 174 8.12 -14.74 3.29
N TYR A 175 9.40 -14.64 2.92
CA TYR A 175 10.10 -15.64 2.12
C TYR A 175 10.11 -17.01 2.79
N PHE A 176 10.43 -17.08 4.09
CA PHE A 176 10.40 -18.35 4.83
C PHE A 176 8.98 -18.92 5.01
N LEU A 177 7.96 -18.08 4.98
CA LEU A 177 6.55 -18.49 4.97
C LEU A 177 6.05 -18.86 3.56
N GLY A 178 6.93 -18.85 2.54
CA GLY A 178 6.59 -19.23 1.17
C GLY A 178 6.10 -18.07 0.29
N GLY A 179 6.29 -16.82 0.72
CA GLY A 179 6.06 -15.63 -0.09
C GLY A 179 7.02 -15.54 -1.27
N ILE A 180 6.55 -14.98 -2.38
CA ILE A 180 7.32 -14.93 -3.64
C ILE A 180 8.25 -13.73 -3.62
N VAL A 181 9.55 -14.01 -3.59
CA VAL A 181 10.62 -13.01 -3.70
C VAL A 181 11.30 -13.16 -5.05
N GLY A 182 11.51 -12.05 -5.75
CA GLY A 182 12.18 -12.06 -7.03
C GLY A 182 12.60 -10.66 -7.50
N VAL A 183 12.84 -10.52 -8.81
CA VAL A 183 13.24 -9.25 -9.43
C VAL A 183 12.21 -8.15 -9.16
N GLY A 184 10.92 -8.48 -9.14
CA GLY A 184 9.83 -7.56 -8.79
C GLY A 184 9.95 -7.02 -7.38
N THR A 185 10.38 -7.82 -6.41
CA THR A 185 10.60 -7.39 -5.02
C THR A 185 11.75 -6.40 -4.92
N VAL A 186 12.85 -6.65 -5.62
CA VAL A 186 13.99 -5.72 -5.68
C VAL A 186 13.57 -4.41 -6.33
N VAL A 187 12.89 -4.47 -7.47
CA VAL A 187 12.37 -3.27 -8.15
C VAL A 187 11.41 -2.51 -7.24
N ALA A 188 10.47 -3.18 -6.57
CA ALA A 188 9.54 -2.53 -5.66
C ALA A 188 10.27 -1.86 -4.48
N ALA A 189 11.27 -2.52 -3.87
CA ALA A 189 12.01 -1.98 -2.73
C ALA A 189 12.78 -0.70 -3.09
N PHE A 190 13.42 -0.65 -4.26
CA PHE A 190 14.23 0.52 -4.66
C PHE A 190 13.43 1.60 -5.41
N MET A 191 12.41 1.21 -6.16
CA MET A 191 11.77 2.07 -7.15
C MET A 191 10.44 2.66 -6.67
N THR A 192 9.75 2.04 -5.69
CA THR A 192 8.48 2.57 -5.17
C THR A 192 8.64 3.96 -4.58
N GLY A 193 9.67 4.20 -3.77
CA GLY A 193 9.94 5.51 -3.17
C GLY A 193 10.15 6.61 -4.22
N PRO A 194 11.13 6.47 -5.14
CA PRO A 194 11.32 7.39 -6.25
C PRO A 194 10.08 7.54 -7.14
N ALA A 195 9.36 6.46 -7.44
CA ALA A 195 8.14 6.52 -8.25
C ALA A 195 7.06 7.36 -7.56
N VAL A 196 6.84 7.18 -6.26
CA VAL A 196 5.90 8.01 -5.47
C VAL A 196 6.30 9.47 -5.52
N GLN A 197 7.60 9.79 -5.37
CA GLN A 197 8.10 11.17 -5.46
C GLN A 197 7.89 11.78 -6.85
N PHE A 198 8.10 10.99 -7.90
CA PHE A 198 7.93 11.42 -9.28
C PHE A 198 6.46 11.73 -9.62
N VAL A 199 5.52 10.87 -9.20
CA VAL A 199 4.09 11.07 -9.50
C VAL A 199 3.44 12.11 -8.59
N ARG A 200 4.01 12.38 -7.41
CA ARG A 200 3.42 13.26 -6.38
C ARG A 200 2.93 14.62 -6.90
N PRO A 201 3.74 15.40 -7.66
CA PRO A 201 3.32 16.74 -8.09
C PRO A 201 2.08 16.71 -9.00
N HIS A 202 2.00 15.68 -9.86
CA HIS A 202 0.90 15.48 -10.81
C HIS A 202 -0.36 14.99 -10.09
N VAL A 203 -0.21 13.97 -9.25
CA VAL A 203 -1.32 13.41 -8.46
C VAL A 203 -1.89 14.47 -7.54
N TYR A 204 -1.07 15.21 -6.81
CA TYR A 204 -1.55 16.22 -5.86
C TYR A 204 -2.28 17.35 -6.57
N LYS A 205 -1.83 17.77 -7.76
CA LYS A 205 -2.56 18.79 -8.54
C LYS A 205 -3.99 18.35 -8.88
N VAL A 206 -4.19 17.07 -9.21
CA VAL A 206 -5.51 16.50 -9.51
C VAL A 206 -6.32 16.33 -8.24
N THR A 207 -5.73 15.71 -7.21
CA THR A 207 -6.38 15.44 -5.93
C THR A 207 -6.80 16.73 -5.22
N ASP A 208 -6.00 17.79 -5.28
CA ASP A 208 -6.30 19.08 -4.65
C ASP A 208 -7.50 19.76 -5.30
N LYS A 209 -7.60 19.65 -6.64
CA LYS A 209 -8.76 20.13 -7.38
C LYS A 209 -10.02 19.37 -7.00
N ILE A 210 -9.93 18.05 -6.84
CA ILE A 210 -11.04 17.21 -6.37
C ILE A 210 -11.44 17.62 -4.96
N LEU A 211 -10.47 17.70 -4.04
CA LEU A 211 -10.69 18.05 -2.64
C LEU A 211 -11.08 19.52 -2.40
N LYS A 212 -11.17 20.33 -3.47
CA LYS A 212 -11.43 21.78 -3.42
C LYS A 212 -10.51 22.49 -2.43
N ILE A 213 -9.24 22.09 -2.41
CA ILE A 213 -8.21 22.76 -1.61
C ILE A 213 -7.79 24.00 -2.41
N GLU A 214 -8.22 25.18 -1.96
CA GLU A 214 -7.71 26.44 -2.48
C GLU A 214 -6.20 26.51 -2.23
N LYS A 215 -5.43 26.79 -3.29
CA LYS A 215 -4.03 27.13 -3.15
C LYS A 215 -3.96 28.55 -2.60
N GLU A 216 -3.56 28.70 -1.34
CA GLU A 216 -3.08 29.99 -0.81
C GLU A 216 -1.86 30.48 -1.62
#